data_AF-A0A9P7JJQ2-F1
#
_entry.id   AF-A0A9P7JJQ2-F1
#
_cell.length_a   1.000
_cell.length_b   1.000
_cell.length_c   1.000
_cell.angle_alpha   90.00
_cell.angle_beta   90.00
_cell.angle_gamma   90.00
#
_symmetry.space_group_name_H-M   'P 1'
#
loop_
_entity.id
_entity.type
_entity.pdbx_description
1 polymer ?
#
loop_
_entity_poly.entity_id
_entity_poly.type
_entity_poly.pdbx_seq_one_letter_code
_entity_poly.pdbx_strand_id
1 'polypeptide(L)'
;MASTSSSIVFDDMFTTDAIDKDGKKFDRVSRLYAHSKNYDMDLTLDYNIELFPLVNGGSFAMALASSLSRDGGAPTADGEDGEDKDRDAWRPDGKGRRGLEEDYDYVMYGKVYKFDTGSSDIV
;
A
#
# COMPACT_ATOMS: atom_id res chain seq x y z
N MET A 1 -21.60 15.44 -13.29
CA MET A 1 -20.54 16.12 -12.52
C MET A 1 -20.67 15.68 -11.07
N ALA A 2 -19.99 14.60 -10.71
CA ALA A 2 -19.55 14.32 -9.35
C ALA A 2 -18.12 13.80 -9.54
N SER A 3 -17.12 14.58 -9.13
CA SER A 3 -15.76 14.10 -9.07
C SER A 3 -15.74 13.08 -7.95
N THR A 4 -15.76 11.79 -8.27
CA THR A 4 -15.52 10.73 -7.29
C THR A 4 -14.09 10.96 -6.78
N SER A 5 -13.95 11.48 -5.57
CA SER A 5 -12.63 11.61 -4.94
C SER A 5 -12.10 10.20 -4.70
N SER A 6 -11.16 9.75 -5.53
CA SER A 6 -10.53 8.45 -5.35
C SER A 6 -9.81 8.42 -4.01
N SER A 7 -9.97 7.35 -3.24
CA SER A 7 -9.21 7.14 -2.00
C SER A 7 -7.73 6.83 -2.27
N ILE A 8 -7.38 6.52 -3.52
CA ILE A 8 -6.02 6.31 -4.00
C ILE A 8 -5.26 7.64 -3.95
N VAL A 9 -4.20 7.67 -3.15
CA VAL A 9 -3.30 8.82 -2.98
C VAL A 9 -2.02 8.66 -3.79
N PHE A 10 -1.72 7.45 -4.24
CA PHE A 10 -0.59 7.12 -5.10
C PHE A 10 -0.88 5.82 -5.84
N ASP A 11 -0.55 5.73 -7.12
CA ASP A 11 -0.55 4.50 -7.90
C ASP A 11 0.60 4.50 -8.90
N ASP A 12 1.24 3.35 -9.06
CA ASP A 12 2.28 3.17 -10.06
C ASP A 12 2.59 1.69 -10.34
N MET A 13 3.30 1.43 -11.45
CA MET A 13 3.90 0.14 -11.75
C MET A 13 5.41 0.17 -11.44
N PHE A 14 5.85 -0.79 -10.63
CA PHE A 14 7.26 -0.95 -10.26
C PHE A 14 7.89 -2.14 -10.98
N THR A 15 9.20 -2.08 -11.19
CA THR A 15 10.03 -3.23 -11.61
C THR A 15 10.90 -3.65 -10.44
N THR A 16 10.92 -4.94 -10.11
CA THR A 16 11.77 -5.47 -9.05
C THR A 16 13.23 -5.53 -9.52
N ASP A 17 14.10 -4.79 -8.85
CA ASP A 17 15.53 -4.79 -9.14
C ASP A 17 16.26 -5.89 -8.36
N ALA A 18 15.93 -6.02 -7.07
CA ALA A 18 16.53 -7.01 -6.19
C ALA A 18 15.60 -7.42 -5.05
N ILE A 19 15.81 -8.63 -4.54
CA ILE A 19 15.19 -9.15 -3.33
C ILE A 19 16.32 -9.62 -2.42
N ASP A 20 16.29 -9.20 -1.14
CA ASP A 20 17.26 -9.59 -0.10
C ASP A 20 18.73 -9.38 -0.52
N LYS A 21 19.06 -8.17 -1.00
CA LYS A 21 20.40 -7.82 -1.51
C LYS A 21 21.55 -8.11 -0.53
N ASP A 22 21.27 -8.04 0.77
CA ASP A 22 22.21 -8.29 1.86
C ASP A 22 22.15 -9.74 2.39
N GLY A 23 21.53 -10.64 1.62
CA GLY A 23 21.23 -12.01 1.99
C GLY A 23 19.88 -12.18 2.68
N LYS A 24 19.28 -13.36 2.55
CA LYS A 24 18.01 -13.71 3.18
C LYS A 24 18.18 -13.85 4.70
N LYS A 25 17.54 -12.96 5.46
CA LYS A 25 17.63 -12.92 6.94
C LYS A 25 16.44 -13.57 7.65
N PHE A 26 15.28 -13.60 7.00
CA PHE A 26 14.05 -14.15 7.55
C PHE A 26 13.44 -15.14 6.58
N ASP A 27 12.81 -16.20 7.09
CA ASP A 27 12.25 -17.25 6.24
C ASP A 27 11.02 -16.78 5.46
N ARG A 28 10.16 -16.00 6.13
CA ARG A 28 8.83 -15.58 5.66
C ARG A 28 8.73 -14.12 5.22
N VAL A 29 9.76 -13.32 5.48
CA VAL A 29 9.78 -11.90 5.11
C VAL A 29 11.01 -11.66 4.25
N SER A 30 10.79 -11.06 3.09
CA SER A 30 11.87 -10.61 2.22
C SER A 30 11.79 -9.11 2.02
N ARG A 31 12.94 -8.49 1.82
CA ARG A 31 13.06 -7.06 1.49
C ARG A 31 13.19 -6.89 -0.01
N LEU A 32 12.17 -6.27 -0.59
CA LEU A 32 12.10 -5.86 -1.99
C LEU A 32 12.80 -4.52 -2.19
N TYR A 33 13.54 -4.41 -3.29
CA TYR A 33 14.01 -3.16 -3.89
C TYR A 33 13.46 -3.08 -5.30
N ALA A 34 12.75 -2.00 -5.61
CA ALA A 34 12.07 -1.83 -6.88
C ALA A 34 12.12 -0.38 -7.34
N HIS A 35 12.10 -0.18 -8.65
CA HIS A 35 12.11 1.14 -9.26
C HIS A 35 10.81 1.40 -10.03
N SER A 36 10.29 2.61 -9.86
CA SER A 36 9.10 3.13 -10.52
C SER A 36 9.29 3.21 -12.04
N LYS A 37 8.25 2.89 -12.80
CA LYS A 37 8.29 3.07 -14.27
C LYS A 37 7.93 4.49 -14.71
N ASN A 38 7.18 5.23 -13.90
CA ASN A 38 6.59 6.50 -14.32
C ASN A 38 7.17 7.73 -13.60
N TYR A 39 7.76 7.57 -12.41
CA TYR A 39 8.03 8.68 -11.49
C TYR A 39 9.48 8.79 -11.01
N ASP A 40 10.42 7.98 -11.51
CA ASP A 40 11.83 7.98 -11.06
C ASP A 40 11.93 7.91 -9.51
N MET A 41 11.26 6.90 -8.96
CA MET A 41 11.13 6.67 -7.52
C MET A 41 11.62 5.27 -7.16
N ASP A 42 12.37 5.18 -6.08
CA ASP A 42 12.79 3.91 -5.50
C ASP A 42 11.83 3.49 -4.37
N LEU A 43 11.43 2.22 -4.39
CA LEU A 43 10.64 1.57 -3.35
C LEU A 43 11.48 0.51 -2.65
N THR A 44 11.56 0.61 -1.32
CA THR A 44 12.00 -0.49 -0.46
C THR A 44 10.82 -0.98 0.35
N LEU A 45 10.49 -2.28 0.26
CA LEU A 45 9.31 -2.84 0.90
C LEU A 45 9.62 -4.21 1.53
N ASP A 46 9.28 -4.38 2.82
CA ASP A 46 9.25 -5.69 3.45
C ASP A 46 7.89 -6.34 3.21
N TYR A 47 7.87 -7.56 2.68
CA TYR A 47 6.64 -8.28 2.34
C TYR A 47 6.72 -9.76 2.74
N ASN A 48 5.56 -10.40 2.87
CA ASN A 48 5.49 -11.83 3.17
C ASN A 48 5.68 -12.66 1.89
N ILE A 49 6.87 -13.23 1.72
CA ILE A 49 7.25 -14.00 0.53
C ILE A 49 6.53 -15.34 0.42
N GLU A 50 6.04 -15.90 1.52
CA GLU A 50 5.29 -17.17 1.52
C GLU A 50 3.90 -16.98 0.92
N LEU A 51 3.27 -15.83 1.17
CA LEU A 51 1.93 -15.50 0.69
C LEU A 51 1.93 -14.89 -0.71
N PHE A 52 2.91 -14.04 -1.01
CA PHE A 52 2.98 -13.30 -2.26
C PHE A 52 4.41 -13.31 -2.83
N PRO A 53 4.79 -14.39 -3.54
CA PRO A 53 6.15 -14.54 -4.05
C PRO A 53 6.41 -13.60 -5.24
N LEU A 54 7.36 -12.68 -5.07
CA LEU A 54 7.85 -11.80 -6.13
C LEU A 54 9.17 -12.32 -6.72
N VAL A 55 9.50 -11.87 -7.92
CA VAL A 55 10.69 -12.30 -8.67
C VAL A 55 11.51 -11.11 -9.18
N ASN A 56 12.83 -11.25 -9.22
CA ASN A 56 13.71 -10.24 -9.81
C ASN A 56 13.39 -10.02 -11.29
N GLY A 57 13.35 -8.76 -11.73
CA GLY A 57 12.92 -8.35 -13.06
C GLY A 57 11.40 -8.39 -13.29
N GLY A 58 10.63 -8.90 -12.32
CA GLY A 58 9.17 -8.88 -12.36
C GLY A 58 8.62 -7.46 -12.28
N SER A 59 7.38 -7.27 -12.73
CA SER A 59 6.65 -6.01 -12.55
C SER A 59 5.39 -6.24 -11.76
N PHE A 60 5.02 -5.27 -10.92
CA PHE A 60 3.79 -5.29 -10.14
C PHE A 60 3.18 -3.90 -10.08
N ALA A 61 1.86 -3.84 -10.00
CA ALA A 61 1.13 -2.60 -9.74
C ALA A 61 0.99 -2.40 -8.23
N MET A 62 1.24 -1.18 -7.77
CA MET A 62 1.06 -0.79 -6.37
C MET A 62 0.18 0.45 -6.30
N ALA A 63 -0.78 0.44 -5.39
CA ALA A 63 -1.51 1.64 -5.01
C ALA A 63 -1.41 1.84 -3.49
N LEU A 64 -1.31 3.09 -3.07
CA LEU A 64 -1.56 3.52 -1.70
C LEU A 64 -2.92 4.20 -1.67
N ALA A 65 -3.79 3.74 -0.77
CA ALA A 65 -5.11 4.32 -0.57
C ALA A 65 -5.33 4.66 0.90
N SER A 66 -6.03 5.76 1.16
CA SER A 66 -6.43 6.17 2.51
C SER A 66 -7.66 5.44 3.02
N SER A 67 -8.42 4.79 2.13
CA SER A 67 -9.62 4.01 2.43
C SER A 67 -9.83 2.92 1.39
N LEU A 68 -10.36 1.78 1.83
CA LEU A 68 -10.79 0.70 0.93
C LEU A 68 -12.15 1.01 0.27
N SER A 69 -12.88 2.01 0.76
CA SER A 69 -14.14 2.44 0.16
C SER A 69 -13.90 3.04 -1.22
N ARG A 70 -14.53 2.45 -2.24
CA ARG A 70 -14.49 2.96 -3.63
C ARG A 70 -15.16 4.33 -3.79
N ASP A 71 -16.06 4.68 -2.87
CA ASP A 71 -16.88 5.90 -2.92
C ASP A 71 -16.24 7.10 -2.21
N GLY A 72 -14.97 7.01 -1.80
CA GLY A 72 -14.21 8.18 -1.31
C GLY A 72 -14.62 8.68 0.07
N GLY A 73 -15.27 7.85 0.89
CA GLY A 73 -15.51 8.17 2.30
C GLY A 73 -14.18 8.21 3.05
N ALA A 74 -13.82 9.38 3.57
CA ALA A 74 -12.64 9.55 4.42
C ALA A 74 -12.73 8.60 5.63
N PRO A 75 -11.61 7.98 6.05
CA PRO A 75 -11.59 7.32 7.34
C PRO A 75 -11.77 8.40 8.41
N THR A 76 -12.86 8.32 9.19
CA THR A 76 -13.01 9.18 10.37
C THR A 76 -12.06 8.64 11.42
N ALA A 77 -10.85 9.20 11.46
CA ALA A 77 -9.99 9.13 12.61
C ALA A 77 -10.66 9.92 13.73
N ASP A 78 -11.59 9.28 14.43
CA ASP A 78 -12.04 9.52 15.80
C ASP A 78 -13.45 8.93 15.94
N GLY A 79 -13.54 7.85 16.71
CA GLY A 79 -14.76 7.08 16.92
C GLY A 79 -15.76 7.78 17.83
N GLU A 80 -16.32 8.90 17.39
CA GLU A 80 -17.45 9.55 18.05
C GLU A 80 -18.68 9.49 17.12
N ASP A 81 -19.78 9.02 17.71
CA ASP A 81 -21.15 8.95 17.19
C ASP A 81 -21.53 7.85 16.18
N GLY A 82 -21.70 6.64 16.74
CA GLY A 82 -22.98 5.93 16.65
C GLY A 82 -23.33 5.10 15.41
N GLU A 83 -22.98 5.50 14.19
CA GLU A 83 -23.47 4.82 12.96
C GLU A 83 -22.38 4.49 11.92
N ASP A 84 -21.17 5.07 12.02
CA ASP A 84 -20.08 4.88 11.04
C ASP A 84 -19.01 3.83 11.44
N LYS A 85 -19.15 3.16 12.60
CA LYS A 85 -18.16 2.14 13.04
C LYS A 85 -18.08 0.89 12.14
N ASP A 86 -19.15 0.59 11.41
CA ASP A 86 -19.17 -0.54 10.48
C ASP A 86 -18.51 -0.22 9.13
N ARG A 87 -18.20 1.06 8.82
CA ARG A 87 -17.54 1.43 7.55
C ARG A 87 -16.06 1.08 7.54
N ASP A 88 -15.40 1.14 8.69
CA ASP A 88 -13.96 0.89 8.83
C ASP A 88 -13.64 -0.49 9.45
N ALA A 89 -14.66 -1.29 9.77
CA ALA A 89 -14.46 -2.62 10.33
C ALA A 89 -14.02 -3.61 9.22
N TRP A 90 -12.73 -3.93 9.16
CA TRP A 90 -12.21 -5.01 8.31
C TRP A 90 -12.84 -6.35 8.71
N ARG A 91 -13.54 -6.99 7.76
CA ARG A 91 -14.18 -8.30 7.95
C ARG A 91 -13.50 -9.34 7.06
N PRO A 92 -12.58 -10.16 7.61
CA PRO A 92 -11.81 -11.13 6.84
C PRO A 92 -12.65 -12.30 6.29
N ASP A 93 -13.90 -12.46 6.74
CA ASP A 93 -14.82 -13.49 6.25
C ASP A 93 -15.51 -13.11 4.92
N GLY A 94 -15.13 -11.99 4.31
CA GLY A 94 -15.70 -11.50 3.04
C GLY A 94 -17.15 -11.05 3.15
N LYS A 95 -17.71 -10.99 4.36
CA LYS A 95 -19.08 -10.48 4.60
C LYS A 95 -19.11 -8.97 4.83
N GLY A 96 -17.95 -8.31 4.80
CA GLY A 96 -17.83 -6.86 4.74
C GLY A 96 -18.25 -6.30 3.39
N ARG A 97 -18.27 -4.97 3.30
CA ARG A 97 -18.42 -4.30 2.00
C ARG A 97 -17.16 -4.54 1.18
N ARG A 98 -17.36 -4.99 -0.05
CA ARG A 98 -16.30 -5.19 -1.03
C ARG A 98 -15.76 -3.85 -1.48
N GLY A 99 -14.48 -3.63 -1.24
CA GLY A 99 -13.78 -2.39 -1.50
C GLY A 99 -12.71 -2.54 -2.57
N LEU A 100 -11.68 -1.72 -2.46
CA LEU A 100 -10.51 -1.69 -3.34
C LEU A 100 -9.68 -2.98 -3.21
N GLU A 101 -9.75 -3.67 -2.08
CA GLU A 101 -8.98 -4.90 -1.80
C GLU A 101 -9.27 -6.04 -2.78
N GLU A 102 -10.44 -6.07 -3.41
CA GLU A 102 -10.77 -7.11 -4.39
C GLU A 102 -10.00 -6.98 -5.71
N ASP A 103 -9.43 -5.80 -5.98
CA ASP A 103 -8.74 -5.51 -7.24
C ASP A 103 -7.22 -5.83 -7.15
N TYR A 104 -6.72 -6.27 -5.98
CA TYR A 104 -5.29 -6.50 -5.72
C TYR A 104 -5.03 -7.86 -5.05
N ASP A 105 -3.91 -8.50 -5.40
CA ASP A 105 -3.54 -9.83 -4.88
C ASP A 105 -2.98 -9.81 -3.45
N TYR A 106 -2.44 -8.67 -3.02
CA TYR A 106 -1.77 -8.53 -1.73
C TYR A 106 -2.05 -7.15 -1.12
N VAL A 107 -2.61 -7.14 0.08
CA VAL A 107 -3.05 -5.92 0.77
C VAL A 107 -2.37 -5.81 2.13
N MET A 108 -1.89 -4.62 2.44
CA MET A 108 -1.29 -4.26 3.72
C MET A 108 -1.98 -3.04 4.30
N TYR A 109 -2.03 -2.97 5.64
CA TYR A 109 -2.46 -1.78 6.37
C TYR A 109 -1.29 -1.27 7.22
N GLY A 110 -1.05 0.04 7.18
CA GLY A 110 0.07 0.66 7.88
C GLY A 110 -0.18 2.13 8.19
N LYS A 111 0.76 2.73 8.93
CA LYS A 111 0.73 4.15 9.30
C LYS A 111 2.04 4.81 8.88
N VAL A 112 1.94 5.99 8.27
CA VAL A 112 3.12 6.84 7.99
C VAL A 112 3.69 7.30 9.33
N TYR A 113 4.92 6.91 9.64
CA TYR A 113 5.57 7.20 10.92
C TYR A 113 6.54 8.39 10.86
N LYS A 114 7.11 8.64 9.68
CA LYS A 114 8.07 9.71 9.42
C LYS A 114 7.89 10.19 7.99
N PHE A 115 7.97 11.51 7.81
CA PHE A 115 8.13 12.15 6.51
C PHE A 115 9.48 12.87 6.52
N ASP A 116 10.30 12.61 5.50
CA ASP A 116 11.61 13.22 5.34
C ASP A 116 11.56 14.06 4.06
N THR A 117 11.80 15.37 4.15
CA THR A 117 11.71 16.29 3.01
C THR A 117 12.88 16.16 2.03
N GLY A 118 13.86 15.29 2.34
CA GLY A 118 15.17 15.34 1.71
C GLY A 118 15.93 16.57 2.18
N SER A 119 17.25 16.49 2.24
CA SER A 119 18.12 17.58 2.70
C SER A 119 17.98 18.82 1.80
N SER A 120 17.10 19.73 2.17
CA SER A 120 17.14 21.14 1.78
C SER A 120 18.00 21.92 2.77
N ASP A 121 19.24 21.47 2.99
CA ASP A 121 20.27 22.20 3.73
C ASP A 121 21.59 22.07 2.96
N ILE A 122 21.68 22.78 1.84
CA ILE A 122 22.93 23.37 1.39
C ILE A 122 22.78 24.86 1.64
N VAL A 123 23.38 25.34 2.72
CA VAL A 123 23.75 26.75 2.90
C VAL A 123 25.27 26.84 2.78
#